data_AF-A0A9P4JLK5-F1
#
_entry.id   AF-A0A9P4JLK5-F1
#
_cell.length_a   1.000
_cell.length_b   1.000
_cell.length_c   1.000
_cell.angle_alpha   90.00
_cell.angle_beta   90.00
_cell.angle_gamma   90.00
#
_symmetry.space_group_name_H-M   'P 1'
#
loop_
_entity.id
_entity.type
_entity.pdbx_description
1 polymer ?
#
loop_
_entity_poly.entity_id
_entity_poly.type
_entity_poly.pdbx_seq_one_letter_code
_entity_poly.pdbx_strand_id
1 'polypeptide(L)'
;MSSTGFSDVAMAEFFAKTRSYGISEVEALESLNIPQGPVRPSIRLPITLEQFREERARLYEDWKKQAEDKAEADCKKNKKILTRRKFVKELNFTLRTEARVKDSIRAKMGTIPPEFQQRHLPHEKKQNWLNMAKVLSLRKTDNLFTLVLDDLNQSSRPLLTEFIHRGLGHRINMILVSFEAIRTHHHIRFIRANNLAADEIMKRIEGAINPKAQNVILIDSMHDLLEGSNVNVTFFLSSIMRYRETSVIGVYHQDVPIAATPTQAYEPIALATLKFMATTILACRSLKHVISAKAARDRSLLEPTVGLLEEAEGVIQGMGANSNGMVIDAEFRRKTGTTTQESFFIRRSQLSDYYPDGHPHGKLKKEFMILLEQDLAYKAGIHMPEPESTPEPESTFDLGLTDKQRREREGVVLPYHDAQNPEGGEGGRILYDMGEEDDFDEEEDEI
;
A
#
# COMPACT_ATOMS: atom_id res chain seq x y z
N MET A 1 -54.76 14.34 -28.11
CA MET A 1 -54.73 15.80 -28.29
C MET A 1 -53.47 16.33 -27.62
N SER A 2 -52.57 16.80 -28.46
CA SER A 2 -51.25 17.32 -28.14
C SER A 2 -51.29 18.76 -27.63
N SER A 3 -50.55 19.06 -26.57
CA SER A 3 -50.05 20.41 -26.28
C SER A 3 -48.64 20.25 -25.68
N THR A 4 -47.63 20.01 -26.52
CA THR A 4 -46.64 20.99 -26.97
C THR A 4 -46.01 21.77 -25.82
N GLY A 5 -44.77 21.37 -25.49
CA GLY A 5 -43.86 22.15 -24.70
C GLY A 5 -43.27 23.32 -25.49
N PHE A 6 -43.19 24.44 -24.81
CA PHE A 6 -42.48 25.70 -25.07
C PHE A 6 -42.49 26.34 -23.66
N SER A 7 -41.42 26.74 -22.99
CA SER A 7 -40.15 27.26 -23.47
C SER A 7 -39.23 27.61 -22.27
N ASP A 8 -38.44 26.67 -21.75
CA ASP A 8 -37.33 27.00 -20.84
C ASP A 8 -36.05 27.35 -21.63
N VAL A 9 -35.96 26.87 -22.88
CA VAL A 9 -34.83 27.14 -23.78
C VAL A 9 -34.86 28.57 -24.35
N ALA A 10 -36.06 29.15 -24.57
CA ALA A 10 -36.19 30.52 -25.08
C ALA A 10 -35.86 31.59 -24.03
N MET A 11 -36.14 31.32 -22.75
CA MET A 11 -35.75 32.22 -21.64
C MET A 11 -34.24 32.18 -21.40
N ALA A 12 -33.60 31.01 -21.56
CA ALA A 12 -32.15 30.89 -21.43
C ALA A 12 -31.38 31.63 -22.55
N GLU A 13 -31.88 31.61 -23.79
CA GLU A 13 -31.28 32.39 -24.90
C GLU A 13 -31.50 33.90 -24.75
N PHE A 14 -32.60 34.35 -24.14
CA PHE A 14 -32.89 35.76 -23.90
C PHE A 14 -31.96 36.38 -22.84
N PHE A 15 -31.66 35.64 -21.75
CA PHE A 15 -30.70 36.09 -20.73
C PHE A 15 -29.24 35.97 -21.18
N ALA A 16 -28.93 35.10 -22.14
CA ALA A 16 -27.59 34.98 -22.71
C ALA A 16 -27.25 36.14 -23.67
N LYS A 17 -28.23 36.67 -24.42
CA LYS A 17 -28.03 37.78 -25.38
C LYS A 17 -28.01 39.17 -24.75
N THR A 18 -28.63 39.34 -23.58
CA THR A 18 -28.66 40.61 -22.84
C THR A 18 -27.41 40.87 -22.00
N ARG A 19 -26.56 39.85 -21.78
CA ARG A 19 -25.24 40.02 -21.13
C ARG A 19 -24.09 40.32 -22.09
N SER A 20 -24.26 40.15 -23.40
CA SER A 20 -23.16 40.32 -24.37
C SER A 20 -23.09 41.69 -25.04
N TYR A 21 -24.10 42.56 -24.87
CA TYR A 21 -24.11 43.91 -25.43
C TYR A 21 -24.65 44.89 -24.39
N GLY A 22 -23.76 45.42 -23.54
CA GLY A 22 -24.10 46.35 -22.46
C GLY A 22 -24.67 47.66 -23.00
N ILE A 23 -26.00 47.74 -23.13
CA ILE A 23 -26.76 48.93 -23.49
C ILE A 23 -28.03 48.99 -22.61
N SER A 24 -28.36 50.19 -22.14
CA SER A 24 -29.37 50.51 -21.12
C SER A 24 -30.83 50.32 -21.57
N GLU A 25 -31.66 49.89 -20.61
CA GLU A 25 -33.10 49.52 -20.66
C GLU A 25 -34.10 50.58 -21.14
N VAL A 26 -33.65 51.75 -21.61
CA VAL A 26 -34.53 52.92 -21.83
C VAL A 26 -34.83 53.19 -23.31
N GLU A 27 -34.09 52.61 -24.26
CA GLU A 27 -34.29 52.86 -25.70
C GLU A 27 -35.00 51.73 -26.48
N ALA A 28 -35.36 50.63 -25.82
CA ALA A 28 -36.05 49.50 -26.46
C ALA A 28 -37.59 49.58 -26.43
N LEU A 29 -38.17 50.59 -25.78
CA LEU A 29 -39.62 50.73 -25.57
C LEU A 29 -40.32 51.70 -26.55
N GLU A 30 -39.60 52.35 -27.46
CA GLU A 30 -40.20 53.30 -28.42
C GLU A 30 -40.52 52.74 -29.81
N SER A 31 -40.41 51.42 -30.02
CA SER A 31 -40.62 50.83 -31.35
C SER A 31 -41.58 49.64 -31.38
N LEU A 32 -42.75 49.74 -30.73
CA LEU A 32 -43.86 48.83 -31.00
C LEU A 32 -45.21 49.58 -31.03
N ASN A 33 -45.57 49.95 -32.24
CA ASN A 33 -46.76 50.67 -32.67
C ASN A 33 -47.85 49.64 -33.02
N ILE A 34 -48.89 49.48 -32.19
CA ILE A 34 -50.07 48.62 -32.49
C ILE A 34 -51.35 49.33 -32.00
N PRO A 35 -52.47 49.26 -32.76
CA PRO A 35 -53.39 50.37 -32.97
C PRO A 35 -54.62 50.41 -32.05
N GLN A 36 -55.23 51.60 -32.06
CA GLN A 36 -56.42 52.06 -31.35
C GLN A 36 -57.70 51.26 -31.67
N GLY A 37 -58.45 50.92 -30.62
CA GLY A 37 -59.83 50.38 -30.65
C GLY A 37 -60.46 50.44 -29.25
N PRO A 38 -61.80 50.50 -29.11
CA PRO A 38 -62.45 51.70 -28.58
C PRO A 38 -62.72 51.72 -27.07
N VAL A 39 -62.76 52.98 -26.60
CA VAL A 39 -63.16 53.53 -25.31
C VAL A 39 -64.33 52.79 -24.63
N ARG A 40 -64.15 52.41 -23.36
CA ARG A 40 -65.22 52.15 -22.39
C ARG A 40 -65.12 53.13 -21.21
N PRO A 41 -66.25 53.46 -20.57
CA PRO A 41 -66.46 54.77 -19.94
C PRO A 41 -65.85 54.87 -18.54
N SER A 42 -65.44 56.11 -18.24
CA SER A 42 -65.11 56.65 -16.92
C SER A 42 -66.07 56.15 -15.82
N ILE A 43 -65.56 55.28 -14.95
CA ILE A 43 -66.19 54.93 -13.67
C ILE A 43 -65.53 55.78 -12.60
N ARG A 44 -66.29 56.75 -12.07
CA ARG A 44 -65.88 57.58 -10.92
C ARG A 44 -65.69 56.68 -9.70
N LEU A 45 -64.47 56.60 -9.17
CA LEU A 45 -64.22 55.98 -7.86
C LEU A 45 -64.70 56.93 -6.74
N PRO A 46 -65.48 56.44 -5.76
CA PRO A 46 -66.18 57.27 -4.78
C PRO A 46 -65.39 57.41 -3.47
N ILE A 47 -64.10 57.73 -3.54
CA ILE A 47 -63.26 57.90 -2.34
C ILE A 47 -62.31 59.07 -2.60
N THR A 48 -62.33 60.09 -1.72
CA THR A 48 -61.43 61.23 -1.85
C THR A 48 -59.98 60.78 -1.59
N LEU A 49 -59.02 61.42 -2.25
CA LEU A 49 -57.59 61.05 -2.17
C LEU A 49 -57.06 61.04 -0.72
N GLU A 50 -57.69 61.81 0.17
CA GLU A 50 -57.38 61.87 1.60
C GLU A 50 -57.85 60.62 2.35
N GLN A 51 -59.04 60.10 2.07
CA GLN A 51 -59.55 58.86 2.66
C GLN A 51 -58.68 57.66 2.27
N PHE A 52 -58.18 57.62 1.04
CA PHE A 52 -57.25 56.57 0.59
C PHE A 52 -55.88 56.66 1.29
N ARG A 53 -55.41 57.88 1.61
CA ARG A 53 -54.15 58.09 2.35
C ARG A 53 -54.28 57.64 3.80
N GLU A 54 -55.41 57.91 4.45
CA GLU A 54 -55.67 57.48 5.82
C GLU A 54 -55.83 55.96 5.93
N GLU A 55 -56.55 55.33 5.00
CA GLU A 55 -56.73 53.88 4.97
C GLU A 55 -55.40 53.16 4.71
N ARG A 56 -54.57 53.70 3.82
CA ARG A 56 -53.21 53.19 3.56
C ARG A 56 -52.29 53.37 4.76
N ALA A 57 -52.41 54.45 5.52
CA ALA A 57 -51.65 54.65 6.76
C ALA A 57 -52.05 53.63 7.84
N ARG A 58 -53.35 53.34 8.00
CA ARG A 58 -53.83 52.30 8.93
C ARG A 58 -53.33 50.91 8.55
N LEU A 59 -53.43 50.55 7.27
CA LEU A 59 -52.94 49.26 6.77
C LEU A 59 -51.42 49.11 6.95
N TYR A 60 -50.68 50.22 6.87
CA TYR A 60 -49.23 50.20 7.09
C TYR A 60 -48.88 49.97 8.57
N GLU A 61 -49.59 50.60 9.50
CA GLU A 61 -49.39 50.37 10.94
C GLU A 61 -49.80 48.96 11.37
N ASP A 62 -50.89 48.42 10.82
CA ASP A 62 -51.30 47.03 11.08
C ASP A 62 -50.28 46.02 10.52
N TRP A 63 -49.76 46.29 9.32
CA TRP A 63 -48.69 45.46 8.74
C TRP A 63 -47.40 45.52 9.56
N LYS A 64 -47.03 46.71 10.04
CA LYS A 64 -45.84 46.92 10.87
C LYS A 64 -45.97 46.17 12.20
N LYS A 65 -47.13 46.22 12.84
CA LYS A 65 -47.41 45.49 14.09
C LYS A 65 -47.34 43.97 13.89
N GLN A 66 -47.91 43.45 12.79
CA GLN A 66 -47.78 42.03 12.44
C GLN A 66 -46.34 41.61 12.13
N ALA A 67 -45.53 42.50 11.53
CA ALA A 67 -44.12 42.24 11.27
C ALA A 67 -43.29 42.21 12.56
N GLU A 68 -43.56 43.10 13.51
CA GLU A 68 -42.93 43.13 14.83
C GLU A 68 -43.27 41.88 15.66
N ASP A 69 -44.53 41.48 15.70
CA ASP A 69 -44.98 40.26 16.40
C ASP A 69 -44.34 38.99 15.80
N LYS A 70 -44.19 38.95 14.47
CA LYS A 70 -43.53 37.84 13.76
C LYS A 70 -42.02 37.81 14.03
N ALA A 71 -41.38 38.98 14.07
CA ALA A 71 -39.96 39.09 14.41
C ALA A 71 -39.68 38.67 15.87
N GLU A 72 -40.58 39.00 16.81
CA GLU A 72 -40.45 38.58 18.20
C GLU A 72 -40.64 37.06 18.37
N ALA A 73 -41.59 36.48 17.63
CA ALA A 73 -41.81 35.02 17.58
C ALA A 73 -40.59 34.29 16.99
N ASP A 74 -39.99 34.80 15.91
CA ASP A 74 -38.81 34.22 15.29
C ASP A 74 -37.54 34.40 16.15
N CYS A 75 -37.43 35.49 16.92
CA CYS A 75 -36.37 35.68 17.91
C CYS A 75 -36.46 34.66 19.06
N LYS A 76 -37.67 34.39 19.58
CA LYS A 76 -37.92 33.37 20.60
C LYS A 76 -37.63 31.95 20.07
N LYS A 77 -37.94 31.67 18.79
CA LYS A 77 -37.65 30.40 18.12
C LYS A 77 -36.14 30.20 17.88
N ASN A 78 -35.44 31.26 17.48
CA ASN A 78 -33.99 31.22 17.27
C ASN A 78 -33.17 31.11 18.57
N LYS A 79 -33.63 31.69 19.70
CA LYS A 79 -32.98 31.47 21.02
C LYS A 79 -33.04 30.00 21.48
N LYS A 80 -34.12 29.27 21.18
CA LYS A 80 -34.24 27.81 21.46
C LYS A 80 -33.42 26.94 20.50
N ILE A 81 -33.22 27.38 19.25
CA ILE A 81 -32.41 26.67 18.25
C ILE A 81 -30.91 26.90 18.48
N LEU A 82 -30.51 28.07 18.96
CA LEU A 82 -29.10 28.43 19.19
C LEU A 82 -28.48 27.70 20.39
N THR A 83 -29.24 27.42 21.46
CA THR A 83 -28.78 26.62 22.60
C THR A 83 -28.62 25.14 22.27
N ARG A 84 -29.51 24.56 21.44
CA ARG A 84 -29.35 23.19 20.91
C ARG A 84 -28.23 23.07 19.87
N ARG A 85 -28.05 24.06 19.00
CA ARG A 85 -26.98 24.04 17.97
C ARG A 85 -25.59 24.30 18.53
N LYS A 86 -25.42 25.07 19.61
CA LYS A 86 -24.11 25.23 20.28
C LYS A 86 -23.65 23.92 20.92
N PHE A 87 -24.54 23.23 21.65
CA PHE A 87 -24.20 21.94 22.29
C PHE A 87 -23.89 20.83 21.28
N VAL A 88 -24.65 20.74 20.17
CA VAL A 88 -24.41 19.75 19.11
C VAL A 88 -23.19 20.11 18.24
N LYS A 89 -22.86 21.40 18.06
CA LYS A 89 -21.61 21.80 17.38
C LYS A 89 -20.38 21.62 18.27
N GLU A 90 -20.47 21.84 19.58
CA GLU A 90 -19.37 21.54 20.50
C GLU A 90 -19.10 20.05 20.57
N LEU A 91 -20.12 19.20 20.79
CA LEU A 91 -19.97 17.74 20.77
C LEU A 91 -19.48 17.20 19.42
N ASN A 92 -19.99 17.71 18.30
CA ASN A 92 -19.47 17.30 16.98
C ASN A 92 -18.09 17.90 16.67
N PHE A 93 -17.71 19.03 17.27
CA PHE A 93 -16.36 19.58 17.12
C PHE A 93 -15.37 18.80 17.98
N THR A 94 -15.69 18.47 19.24
CA THR A 94 -14.87 17.57 20.08
C THR A 94 -14.82 16.16 19.53
N LEU A 95 -15.91 15.59 19.01
CA LEU A 95 -15.87 14.27 18.36
C LEU A 95 -15.10 14.30 17.03
N ARG A 96 -15.15 15.40 16.27
CA ARG A 96 -14.37 15.53 15.02
C ARG A 96 -12.91 15.90 15.27
N THR A 97 -12.59 16.62 16.34
CA THR A 97 -11.20 16.86 16.75
C THR A 97 -10.64 15.65 17.45
N GLU A 98 -11.39 14.90 18.26
CA GLU A 98 -10.97 13.61 18.79
C GLU A 98 -10.87 12.56 17.70
N ALA A 99 -11.76 12.53 16.70
CA ALA A 99 -11.61 11.65 15.54
C ALA A 99 -10.43 12.08 14.67
N ARG A 100 -10.22 13.38 14.40
CA ARG A 100 -9.02 13.84 13.67
C ARG A 100 -7.73 13.71 14.46
N VAL A 101 -7.77 13.82 15.79
CA VAL A 101 -6.62 13.65 16.67
C VAL A 101 -6.38 12.16 16.87
N LYS A 102 -7.39 11.30 16.99
CA LYS A 102 -7.25 9.84 16.96
C LYS A 102 -6.82 9.35 15.59
N ASP A 103 -7.26 9.93 14.49
CA ASP A 103 -6.83 9.59 13.13
C ASP A 103 -5.45 10.16 12.82
N SER A 104 -5.08 11.32 13.35
CA SER A 104 -3.73 11.88 13.28
C SER A 104 -2.77 11.15 14.22
N ILE A 105 -3.23 10.70 15.39
CA ILE A 105 -2.50 9.83 16.30
C ILE A 105 -2.45 8.40 15.74
N ARG A 106 -3.45 7.90 15.01
CA ARG A 106 -3.45 6.59 14.34
C ARG A 106 -2.63 6.62 13.05
N ALA A 107 -2.58 7.77 12.37
CA ALA A 107 -1.65 8.02 11.27
C ALA A 107 -0.22 8.23 11.76
N LYS A 108 0.00 8.84 12.93
CA LYS A 108 1.33 9.01 13.56
C LYS A 108 1.81 7.77 14.31
N MET A 109 0.92 7.00 14.93
CA MET A 109 1.19 5.71 15.57
C MET A 109 1.17 4.54 14.58
N GLY A 110 0.59 4.73 13.39
CA GLY A 110 0.72 3.83 12.24
C GLY A 110 2.05 3.99 11.49
N THR A 111 2.80 5.06 11.77
CA THR A 111 4.18 5.22 11.32
C THR A 111 5.09 5.35 12.54
N ILE A 112 5.15 4.29 13.35
CA ILE A 112 6.41 4.04 14.04
C ILE A 112 7.48 4.00 12.94
N PRO A 113 8.55 4.82 13.01
CA PRO A 113 9.63 4.70 12.05
C PRO A 113 10.06 3.24 11.97
N PRO A 114 10.29 2.64 10.80
CA PRO A 114 10.71 1.24 10.71
C PRO A 114 11.93 0.97 11.61
N GLU A 115 12.78 1.98 11.80
CA GLU A 115 13.91 1.99 12.75
C GLU A 115 13.54 1.70 14.21
N PHE A 116 12.36 2.11 14.69
CA PHE A 116 11.91 1.86 16.08
C PHE A 116 11.34 0.44 16.25
N GLN A 117 10.70 -0.11 15.21
CA GLN A 117 10.23 -1.50 15.22
C GLN A 117 11.40 -2.51 15.11
N GLN A 118 12.56 -2.06 14.62
CA GLN A 118 13.75 -2.90 14.43
C GLN A 118 14.58 -3.14 15.70
N ARG A 119 14.37 -2.36 16.77
CA ARG A 119 15.19 -2.45 18.00
C ARG A 119 14.94 -3.70 18.85
N HIS A 120 13.78 -4.33 18.71
CA HIS A 120 13.38 -5.53 19.48
C HIS A 120 13.25 -6.79 18.61
N LEU A 121 13.85 -6.81 17.42
CA LEU A 121 13.83 -8.00 16.58
C LEU A 121 14.79 -9.06 17.13
N PRO A 122 14.41 -10.35 17.07
CA PRO A 122 15.35 -11.45 17.26
C PRO A 122 16.58 -11.24 16.38
N HIS A 123 17.75 -11.63 16.89
CA HIS A 123 19.04 -11.39 16.23
C HIS A 123 19.05 -11.89 14.77
N GLU A 124 18.46 -13.06 14.53
CA GLU A 124 18.36 -13.66 13.19
C GLU A 124 17.54 -12.81 12.21
N LYS A 125 16.36 -12.32 12.63
CA LYS A 125 15.48 -11.47 11.81
C LYS A 125 16.15 -10.14 11.47
N LYS A 126 16.86 -9.56 12.45
CA LYS A 126 17.66 -8.35 12.23
C LYS A 126 18.77 -8.59 11.20
N GLN A 127 19.46 -9.72 11.29
CA GLN A 127 20.50 -10.09 10.33
C GLN A 127 19.94 -10.32 8.92
N ASN A 128 18.81 -11.03 8.80
CA ASN A 128 18.13 -11.25 7.51
C ASN A 128 17.66 -9.93 6.90
N TRP A 129 17.11 -9.01 7.70
CA TRP A 129 16.74 -7.67 7.25
C TRP A 129 17.95 -6.87 6.75
N LEU A 130 19.07 -6.92 7.47
CA LEU A 130 20.31 -6.26 7.03
C LEU A 130 20.83 -6.87 5.72
N ASN A 131 20.76 -8.19 5.55
CA ASN A 131 21.12 -8.86 4.31
C ASN A 131 20.24 -8.40 3.16
N MET A 132 18.92 -8.35 3.35
CA MET A 132 17.98 -7.86 2.33
C MET A 132 18.25 -6.39 1.98
N ALA A 133 18.50 -5.53 2.96
CA ALA A 133 18.85 -4.13 2.73
C ALA A 133 20.17 -3.98 1.94
N LYS A 134 21.16 -4.84 2.19
CA LYS A 134 22.41 -4.89 1.40
C LYS A 134 22.13 -5.30 -0.05
N VAL A 135 21.32 -6.33 -0.27
CA VAL A 135 20.93 -6.81 -1.61
C VAL A 135 20.27 -5.67 -2.39
N LEU A 136 19.24 -5.05 -1.81
CA LEU A 136 18.50 -3.96 -2.46
C LEU A 136 19.36 -2.72 -2.70
N SER A 137 20.25 -2.37 -1.77
CA SER A 137 21.16 -1.23 -1.95
C SER A 137 22.33 -1.51 -2.90
N LEU A 138 22.44 -2.74 -3.40
CA LEU A 138 23.50 -3.17 -4.32
C LEU A 138 24.90 -2.89 -3.75
N ARG A 139 25.04 -2.84 -2.41
CA ARG A 139 26.29 -2.46 -1.73
C ARG A 139 27.16 -3.68 -1.48
N LYS A 140 28.45 -3.57 -1.86
CA LYS A 140 29.57 -4.50 -1.58
C LYS A 140 29.25 -5.96 -1.94
N THR A 141 29.84 -6.40 -3.04
CA THR A 141 29.54 -7.63 -3.80
C THR A 141 29.89 -8.92 -3.06
N ASP A 142 29.15 -9.27 -1.99
CA ASP A 142 29.08 -10.65 -1.52
C ASP A 142 28.10 -11.47 -2.40
N ASN A 143 27.15 -10.80 -3.07
CA ASN A 143 26.14 -11.43 -3.92
C ASN A 143 26.52 -11.32 -5.39
N LEU A 144 27.06 -12.41 -5.90
CA LEU A 144 27.53 -12.53 -7.27
C LEU A 144 26.37 -12.76 -8.25
N PHE A 145 25.34 -13.51 -7.82
CA PHE A 145 24.15 -13.80 -8.62
C PHE A 145 22.88 -13.82 -7.77
N THR A 146 21.96 -12.89 -8.06
CA THR A 146 20.61 -12.83 -7.49
C THR A 146 19.59 -13.29 -8.51
N LEU A 147 18.86 -14.35 -8.19
CA LEU A 147 17.77 -14.87 -9.00
C LEU A 147 16.44 -14.32 -8.47
N VAL A 148 15.70 -13.63 -9.31
CA VAL A 148 14.34 -13.17 -9.02
C VAL A 148 13.38 -14.13 -9.68
N LEU A 149 12.46 -14.69 -8.91
CA LEU A 149 11.39 -15.52 -9.40
C LEU A 149 10.09 -14.72 -9.35
N ASP A 150 9.44 -14.59 -10.48
CA ASP A 150 8.15 -13.92 -10.58
C ASP A 150 7.11 -14.78 -11.28
N ASP A 151 5.89 -14.28 -11.21
CA ASP A 151 4.66 -14.95 -11.62
C ASP A 151 3.76 -13.91 -12.29
N LEU A 152 2.79 -14.33 -13.08
CA LEU A 152 1.76 -13.48 -13.68
C LEU A 152 0.96 -12.75 -12.60
N ASN A 153 0.77 -13.40 -11.44
CA ASN A 153 0.10 -12.83 -10.29
C ASN A 153 0.91 -11.69 -9.64
N GLN A 154 2.24 -11.71 -9.74
CA GLN A 154 3.11 -10.67 -9.24
C GLN A 154 4.40 -10.57 -10.05
N SER A 155 4.45 -9.63 -10.99
CA SER A 155 5.64 -9.37 -11.80
C SER A 155 6.78 -8.77 -10.97
N SER A 156 8.02 -9.10 -11.34
CA SER A 156 9.27 -8.56 -10.78
C SER A 156 9.56 -7.11 -11.17
N ARG A 157 8.85 -6.53 -12.15
CA ARG A 157 9.10 -5.17 -12.66
C ARG A 157 9.22 -4.08 -11.59
N PRO A 158 8.35 -4.01 -10.56
CA PRO A 158 8.49 -3.00 -9.53
C PRO A 158 9.77 -3.20 -8.72
N LEU A 159 10.20 -4.44 -8.48
CA LEU A 159 11.46 -4.76 -7.80
C LEU A 159 12.68 -4.38 -8.65
N LEU A 160 12.67 -4.69 -9.95
CA LEU A 160 13.72 -4.24 -10.88
C LEU A 160 13.83 -2.71 -10.91
N THR A 161 12.68 -2.03 -10.89
CA THR A 161 12.63 -0.57 -10.80
C THR A 161 13.29 -0.06 -9.51
N GLU A 162 13.08 -0.74 -8.37
CA GLU A 162 13.78 -0.41 -7.13
C GLU A 162 15.29 -0.58 -7.24
N PHE A 163 15.76 -1.69 -7.83
CA PHE A 163 17.20 -1.90 -8.05
C PHE A 163 17.79 -0.80 -8.93
N ILE A 164 17.07 -0.40 -9.98
CA ILE A 164 17.46 0.69 -10.86
C ILE A 164 17.56 2.01 -10.09
N HIS A 165 16.52 2.39 -9.35
CA HIS A 165 16.51 3.65 -8.60
C HIS A 165 17.64 3.70 -7.56
N ARG A 166 17.84 2.61 -6.81
CA ARG A 166 18.91 2.50 -5.80
C ARG A 166 20.29 2.49 -6.44
N GLY A 167 20.47 1.79 -7.56
CA GLY A 167 21.73 1.75 -8.31
C GLY A 167 22.13 3.11 -8.88
N LEU A 168 21.17 3.84 -9.46
CA LEU A 168 21.38 5.21 -9.93
C LEU A 168 21.74 6.17 -8.78
N GLY A 169 21.07 6.05 -7.63
CA GLY A 169 21.38 6.83 -6.43
C GLY A 169 22.78 6.55 -5.85
N HIS A 170 23.31 5.34 -6.05
CA HIS A 170 24.66 4.95 -5.67
C HIS A 170 25.73 5.17 -6.76
N ARG A 171 25.34 5.71 -7.93
CA ARG A 171 26.23 5.93 -9.10
C ARG A 171 26.90 4.65 -9.60
N ILE A 172 26.18 3.53 -9.52
CA ILE A 172 26.62 2.23 -10.03
C ILE A 172 26.39 2.19 -11.55
N ASN A 173 27.28 1.52 -12.29
CA ASN A 173 27.08 1.30 -13.73
C ASN A 173 26.01 0.21 -13.93
N MET A 174 24.79 0.63 -14.25
CA MET A 174 23.66 -0.27 -14.50
C MET A 174 23.61 -0.65 -15.99
N ILE A 175 23.62 -1.95 -16.27
CA ILE A 175 23.50 -2.53 -17.61
C ILE A 175 22.22 -3.37 -17.62
N LEU A 176 21.31 -3.09 -18.55
CA LEU A 176 20.05 -3.81 -18.68
C LEU A 176 20.03 -4.58 -19.99
N VAL A 177 20.05 -5.91 -19.88
CA VAL A 177 19.90 -6.87 -20.97
C VAL A 177 18.44 -7.24 -21.06
N SER A 178 17.81 -6.80 -22.15
CA SER A 178 16.37 -6.86 -22.27
C SER A 178 15.94 -7.73 -23.43
N PHE A 179 15.01 -8.64 -23.13
CA PHE A 179 14.29 -9.47 -24.09
C PHE A 179 12.83 -9.02 -24.23
N GLU A 180 12.23 -8.56 -23.12
CA GLU A 180 10.83 -8.11 -23.07
C GLU A 180 10.63 -6.60 -22.92
N ALA A 181 11.59 -5.87 -22.33
CA ALA A 181 11.41 -4.46 -22.04
C ALA A 181 11.71 -3.58 -23.26
N ILE A 182 10.75 -2.72 -23.61
CA ILE A 182 10.86 -1.84 -24.79
C ILE A 182 11.53 -0.51 -24.43
N ARG A 183 11.33 -0.05 -23.18
CA ARG A 183 11.75 1.26 -22.68
C ARG A 183 12.41 1.13 -21.33
N THR A 184 13.47 1.91 -21.15
CA THR A 184 14.27 1.94 -19.92
C THR A 184 14.70 3.38 -19.64
N HIS A 185 15.28 3.59 -18.46
CA HIS A 185 15.73 4.91 -18.04
C HIS A 185 16.96 5.36 -18.86
N HIS A 186 17.01 6.63 -19.29
CA HIS A 186 18.05 7.17 -20.20
C HIS A 186 19.50 7.01 -19.72
N HIS A 187 19.73 6.99 -18.40
CA HIS A 187 21.06 6.81 -17.80
C HIS A 187 21.53 5.35 -17.66
N ILE A 188 20.72 4.38 -18.09
CA ILE A 188 21.07 2.96 -18.03
C ILE A 188 21.62 2.53 -19.40
N ARG A 189 22.67 1.71 -19.40
CA ARG A 189 23.14 1.08 -20.64
C ARG A 189 22.16 -0.01 -21.03
N PHE A 190 21.43 0.22 -22.10
CA PHE A 190 20.37 -0.67 -22.55
C PHE A 190 20.85 -1.53 -23.72
N ILE A 191 20.85 -2.85 -23.53
CA ILE A 191 21.20 -3.85 -24.53
C ILE A 191 19.92 -4.59 -24.89
N ARG A 192 19.37 -4.33 -26.08
CA ARG A 192 18.30 -5.15 -26.66
C ARG A 192 18.89 -6.47 -27.10
N ALA A 193 18.43 -7.56 -26.52
CA ALA A 193 18.92 -8.91 -26.76
C ALA A 193 18.01 -9.74 -27.69
N ASN A 194 16.84 -9.20 -28.09
CA ASN A 194 15.91 -9.85 -29.00
C ASN A 194 16.62 -10.25 -30.31
N ASN A 195 16.53 -11.53 -30.68
CA ASN A 195 17.12 -12.13 -31.89
C ASN A 195 18.66 -12.06 -31.98
N LEU A 196 19.38 -11.88 -30.88
CA LEU A 196 20.84 -11.94 -30.89
C LEU A 196 21.35 -13.29 -30.43
N ALA A 197 22.48 -13.72 -31.02
CA ALA A 197 23.21 -14.87 -30.53
C ALA A 197 23.92 -14.56 -29.20
N ALA A 198 24.15 -15.62 -28.42
CA ALA A 198 24.89 -15.61 -27.16
C ALA A 198 26.17 -14.77 -27.18
N ASP A 199 27.02 -15.03 -28.16
CA ASP A 199 28.35 -14.44 -28.27
C ASP A 199 28.27 -12.94 -28.55
N GLU A 200 27.23 -12.49 -29.27
CA GLU A 200 26.99 -11.08 -29.51
C GLU A 200 26.50 -10.37 -28.25
N ILE A 201 25.62 -11.02 -27.49
CA ILE A 201 25.15 -10.51 -26.20
C ILE A 201 26.35 -10.35 -25.26
N MET A 202 27.22 -11.35 -25.18
CA MET A 202 28.44 -11.30 -24.37
C MET A 202 29.35 -10.15 -24.80
N LYS A 203 29.69 -10.01 -26.08
CA LYS A 203 30.52 -8.90 -26.57
C LYS A 203 29.95 -7.53 -26.24
N ARG A 204 28.62 -7.36 -26.30
CA ARG A 204 27.95 -6.10 -25.93
C ARG A 204 28.01 -5.84 -24.42
N ILE A 205 27.86 -6.88 -23.60
CA ILE A 205 28.02 -6.78 -22.15
C ILE A 205 29.46 -6.38 -21.82
N GLU A 206 30.46 -7.02 -22.42
CA GLU A 206 31.88 -6.71 -22.21
C GLU A 206 32.21 -5.25 -22.59
N GLY A 207 31.67 -4.75 -23.71
CA GLY A 207 31.81 -3.34 -24.10
C GLY A 207 31.04 -2.35 -23.19
N ALA A 208 30.03 -2.84 -22.47
CA ALA A 208 29.22 -2.03 -21.55
C ALA A 208 29.80 -1.95 -20.12
N ILE A 209 30.63 -2.91 -19.74
CA ILE A 209 31.27 -2.99 -18.43
C ILE A 209 32.31 -1.87 -18.27
N ASN A 210 32.29 -1.22 -17.10
CA ASN A 210 33.31 -0.26 -16.71
C ASN A 210 34.25 -0.91 -15.68
N PRO A 211 35.54 -1.13 -16.00
CA PRO A 211 36.46 -1.83 -15.11
C PRO A 211 36.81 -1.05 -13.83
N LYS A 212 36.50 0.25 -13.75
CA LYS A 212 36.83 1.11 -12.61
C LYS A 212 35.68 1.33 -11.63
N ALA A 213 34.48 0.87 -11.96
CA ALA A 213 33.28 1.09 -11.19
C ALA A 213 32.57 -0.22 -10.91
N GLN A 214 31.76 -0.25 -9.87
CA GLN A 214 30.84 -1.35 -9.63
C GLN A 214 29.83 -1.43 -10.78
N ASN A 215 29.59 -2.64 -11.28
CA ASN A 215 28.70 -2.91 -12.40
C ASN A 215 27.57 -3.84 -11.93
N VAL A 216 26.34 -3.55 -12.35
CA VAL A 216 25.19 -4.41 -12.10
C VAL A 216 24.53 -4.73 -13.43
N ILE A 217 24.41 -6.01 -13.73
CA ILE A 217 23.79 -6.51 -14.95
C ILE A 217 22.41 -7.03 -14.59
N LEU A 218 21.38 -6.39 -15.12
CA LEU A 218 19.99 -6.78 -15.00
C LEU A 218 19.59 -7.56 -16.25
N ILE A 219 19.01 -8.74 -16.08
CA ILE A 219 18.48 -9.57 -17.17
C ILE A 219 16.97 -9.73 -16.94
N ASP A 220 16.18 -9.16 -17.86
CA ASP A 220 14.72 -9.11 -17.72
C ASP A 220 14.03 -10.48 -17.83
N SER A 221 14.60 -11.40 -18.58
CA SER A 221 14.06 -12.75 -18.78
C SER A 221 15.21 -13.72 -19.02
N MET A 222 15.39 -14.65 -18.10
CA MET A 222 16.34 -15.75 -18.25
C MET A 222 15.83 -16.82 -19.22
N HIS A 223 14.52 -16.88 -19.49
CA HIS A 223 13.92 -17.85 -20.41
C HIS A 223 14.42 -17.63 -21.84
N ASP A 224 14.31 -16.40 -22.31
CA ASP A 224 14.72 -16.04 -23.67
C ASP A 224 16.24 -16.21 -23.87
N LEU A 225 17.02 -15.99 -22.80
CA LEU A 225 18.45 -16.26 -22.80
C LEU A 225 18.72 -17.77 -22.96
N LEU A 226 17.97 -18.63 -22.28
CA LEU A 226 18.13 -20.09 -22.37
C LEU A 226 17.71 -20.63 -23.74
N GLU A 227 16.52 -20.23 -24.21
CA GLU A 227 15.89 -20.76 -25.40
C GLU A 227 16.50 -20.22 -26.69
N GLY A 228 16.71 -18.90 -26.78
CA GLY A 228 17.17 -18.25 -28.00
C GLY A 228 18.65 -18.44 -28.31
N SER A 229 19.46 -18.85 -27.34
CA SER A 229 20.92 -18.81 -27.48
C SER A 229 21.64 -20.16 -27.29
N ASN A 230 20.92 -21.22 -26.86
CA ASN A 230 21.49 -22.55 -26.57
C ASN A 230 22.76 -22.49 -25.70
N VAL A 231 22.78 -21.53 -24.77
CA VAL A 231 23.93 -21.24 -23.93
C VAL A 231 23.87 -22.05 -22.66
N ASN A 232 24.99 -22.69 -22.32
CA ASN A 232 25.18 -23.19 -20.98
C ASN A 232 25.25 -22.01 -20.00
N VAL A 233 24.20 -21.82 -19.21
CA VAL A 233 24.07 -20.78 -18.19
C VAL A 233 25.31 -20.65 -17.31
N THR A 234 25.89 -21.79 -16.93
CA THR A 234 27.09 -21.85 -16.10
C THR A 234 28.26 -21.16 -16.78
N PHE A 235 28.42 -21.37 -18.09
CA PHE A 235 29.47 -20.72 -18.88
C PHE A 235 29.21 -19.21 -19.01
N PHE A 236 27.96 -18.81 -19.25
CA PHE A 236 27.58 -17.40 -19.33
C PHE A 236 27.84 -16.66 -18.02
N LEU A 237 27.33 -17.19 -16.90
CA LEU A 237 27.52 -16.60 -15.59
C LEU A 237 29.01 -16.58 -15.24
N SER A 238 29.73 -17.69 -15.37
CA SER A 238 31.17 -17.72 -15.07
C SER A 238 31.99 -16.73 -15.91
N SER A 239 31.60 -16.47 -17.15
CA SER A 239 32.26 -15.49 -18.01
C SER A 239 32.02 -14.06 -17.54
N ILE A 240 30.80 -13.73 -17.10
CA ILE A 240 30.48 -12.42 -16.51
C ILE A 240 31.16 -12.26 -15.15
N MET A 241 31.21 -13.31 -14.34
CA MET A 241 31.80 -13.27 -12.99
C MET A 241 33.32 -13.13 -12.96
N ARG A 242 34.00 -13.21 -14.11
CA ARG A 242 35.44 -12.89 -14.22
C ARG A 242 35.71 -11.41 -13.94
N TYR A 243 34.74 -10.54 -14.23
CA TYR A 243 34.89 -9.11 -14.02
C TYR A 243 34.69 -8.76 -12.55
N ARG A 244 35.69 -8.09 -11.96
CA ARG A 244 35.62 -7.63 -10.58
C ARG A 244 34.46 -6.65 -10.39
N GLU A 245 33.83 -6.70 -9.22
CA GLU A 245 32.73 -5.82 -8.83
C GLU A 245 31.50 -5.87 -9.75
N THR A 246 31.28 -6.99 -10.45
CA THR A 246 30.03 -7.27 -11.17
C THR A 246 29.06 -8.04 -10.29
N SER A 247 27.78 -7.68 -10.31
CA SER A 247 26.70 -8.53 -9.84
C SER A 247 25.65 -8.72 -10.93
N VAL A 248 25.10 -9.93 -11.01
CA VAL A 248 24.02 -10.25 -11.96
C VAL A 248 22.71 -10.43 -11.22
N ILE A 249 21.67 -9.79 -11.73
CA ILE A 249 20.28 -9.98 -11.29
C ILE A 249 19.51 -10.51 -12.49
N GLY A 250 19.03 -11.75 -12.40
CA GLY A 250 18.26 -12.38 -13.47
C GLY A 250 16.84 -12.68 -13.02
N VAL A 251 15.87 -12.38 -13.88
CA VAL A 251 14.46 -12.69 -13.65
C VAL A 251 14.07 -14.00 -14.34
N TYR A 252 13.37 -14.87 -13.63
CA TYR A 252 12.82 -16.11 -14.14
C TYR A 252 11.32 -16.16 -13.86
N HIS A 253 10.54 -16.09 -14.94
CA HIS A 253 9.09 -16.20 -14.95
C HIS A 253 8.64 -17.64 -14.70
N GLN A 254 8.01 -17.95 -13.56
CA GLN A 254 7.59 -19.32 -13.23
C GLN A 254 6.47 -19.86 -14.14
N ASP A 255 5.65 -18.95 -14.68
CA ASP A 255 4.50 -19.28 -15.53
C ASP A 255 4.84 -19.58 -17.00
N VAL A 256 6.09 -19.35 -17.41
CA VAL A 256 6.50 -19.60 -18.79
C VAL A 256 7.13 -20.99 -18.86
N PRO A 257 6.48 -21.99 -19.47
CA PRO A 257 7.10 -23.28 -19.64
C PRO A 257 8.25 -23.15 -20.64
N ILE A 258 9.43 -23.64 -20.27
CA ILE A 258 10.54 -23.76 -21.21
C ILE A 258 10.22 -24.92 -22.15
N ALA A 259 10.14 -24.64 -23.46
CA ALA A 259 9.87 -25.66 -24.48
C ALA A 259 11.04 -26.66 -24.65
N ALA A 260 12.23 -26.32 -24.16
CA ALA A 260 13.40 -27.19 -24.20
C ALA A 260 13.22 -28.40 -23.27
N THR A 261 12.84 -29.54 -23.87
CA THR A 261 13.04 -30.85 -23.25
C THR A 261 14.52 -31.06 -22.99
N PRO A 262 14.92 -31.56 -21.79
CA PRO A 262 16.31 -31.86 -21.52
C PRO A 262 16.82 -32.86 -22.56
N THR A 263 17.95 -32.54 -23.19
CA THR A 263 18.52 -33.36 -24.26
C THR A 263 18.97 -34.72 -23.73
N GLN A 264 19.24 -34.79 -22.42
CA GLN A 264 19.65 -35.98 -21.69
C GLN A 264 18.77 -36.20 -20.46
N ALA A 265 18.46 -37.47 -20.15
CA ALA A 265 17.58 -37.85 -19.04
C ALA A 265 18.07 -37.41 -17.65
N TYR A 266 19.36 -37.14 -17.49
CA TYR A 266 19.99 -36.74 -16.22
C TYR A 266 20.32 -35.24 -16.14
N GLU A 267 20.00 -34.47 -17.19
CA GLU A 267 20.25 -33.04 -17.18
C GLU A 267 19.23 -32.35 -16.25
N PRO A 268 19.70 -31.55 -15.27
CA PRO A 268 18.79 -30.82 -14.40
C PRO A 268 17.98 -29.80 -15.19
N ILE A 269 16.73 -29.62 -14.79
CA ILE A 269 15.87 -28.56 -15.31
C ILE A 269 16.58 -27.21 -15.14
N ALA A 270 16.52 -26.33 -16.14
CA ALA A 270 17.23 -25.04 -16.13
C ALA A 270 16.96 -24.20 -14.87
N LEU A 271 15.72 -24.21 -14.37
CA LEU A 271 15.37 -23.57 -13.10
C LEU A 271 16.14 -24.15 -11.91
N ALA A 272 16.33 -25.47 -11.85
CA ALA A 272 17.10 -26.11 -10.78
C ALA A 272 18.56 -25.69 -10.83
N THR A 273 19.16 -25.60 -12.02
CA THR A 273 20.53 -25.10 -12.22
C THR A 273 20.66 -23.63 -11.80
N LEU A 274 19.71 -22.78 -12.17
CA LEU A 274 19.69 -21.37 -11.76
C LEU A 274 19.54 -21.21 -10.25
N LYS A 275 18.60 -21.95 -9.64
CA LYS A 275 18.43 -21.99 -8.18
C LYS A 275 19.70 -22.49 -7.50
N PHE A 276 20.41 -23.46 -8.06
CA PHE A 276 21.66 -23.96 -7.51
C PHE A 276 22.78 -22.90 -7.55
N MET A 277 22.92 -22.18 -8.66
CA MET A 277 23.96 -21.17 -8.84
C MET A 277 23.69 -19.85 -8.08
N ALA A 278 22.42 -19.55 -7.76
CA ALA A 278 22.03 -18.32 -7.09
C ALA A 278 22.56 -18.25 -5.65
N THR A 279 23.17 -17.12 -5.29
CA THR A 279 23.54 -16.81 -3.89
C THR A 279 22.34 -16.26 -3.11
N THR A 280 21.42 -15.61 -3.82
CA THR A 280 20.19 -15.07 -3.26
C THR A 280 19.04 -15.35 -4.21
N ILE A 281 17.96 -15.90 -3.70
CA ILE A 281 16.72 -16.14 -4.46
C ILE A 281 15.65 -15.25 -3.87
N LEU A 282 14.97 -14.47 -4.71
CA LEU A 282 13.89 -13.56 -4.33
C LEU A 282 12.62 -14.00 -5.05
N ALA A 283 11.66 -14.59 -4.34
CA ALA A 283 10.38 -14.97 -4.92
C ALA A 283 9.34 -13.87 -4.69
N CYS A 284 8.77 -13.35 -5.77
CA CYS A 284 7.78 -12.27 -5.75
C CYS A 284 6.37 -12.84 -5.55
N ARG A 285 5.63 -12.32 -4.57
CA ARG A 285 4.23 -12.69 -4.27
C ARG A 285 3.38 -11.44 -4.09
N SER A 286 2.12 -11.51 -4.51
CA SER A 286 1.17 -10.40 -4.29
C SER A 286 0.79 -10.34 -2.81
N LEU A 287 0.84 -9.15 -2.21
CA LEU A 287 0.43 -8.94 -0.82
C LEU A 287 -1.00 -9.41 -0.57
N LYS A 288 -1.93 -9.11 -1.47
CA LYS A 288 -3.35 -9.48 -1.30
C LYS A 288 -3.54 -10.99 -1.21
N HIS A 289 -2.82 -11.75 -2.04
CA HIS A 289 -2.88 -13.21 -2.03
C HIS A 289 -2.32 -13.77 -0.72
N VAL A 290 -1.19 -13.24 -0.25
CA VAL A 290 -0.58 -13.62 1.04
C VAL A 290 -1.51 -13.32 2.21
N ILE A 291 -2.15 -12.16 2.23
CA ILE A 291 -3.11 -11.83 3.31
C ILE A 291 -4.36 -12.72 3.21
N SER A 292 -4.86 -13.01 2.01
CA SER A 292 -6.02 -13.92 1.86
C SER A 292 -5.71 -15.35 2.29
N ALA A 293 -4.50 -15.84 2.01
CA ALA A 293 -4.04 -17.15 2.47
C ALA A 293 -3.89 -17.20 3.99
N LYS A 294 -3.33 -16.14 4.58
CA LYS A 294 -3.31 -16.00 6.03
C LYS A 294 -4.72 -15.96 6.63
N ALA A 295 -5.63 -15.15 6.07
CA ALA A 295 -6.99 -15.02 6.59
C ALA A 295 -7.77 -16.34 6.50
N ALA A 296 -7.54 -17.15 5.45
CA ALA A 296 -8.08 -18.50 5.36
C ALA A 296 -7.49 -19.40 6.46
N ARG A 297 -6.16 -19.39 6.64
CA ARG A 297 -5.47 -20.17 7.69
C ARG A 297 -5.92 -19.80 9.10
N ASP A 298 -6.05 -18.51 9.40
CA ASP A 298 -6.52 -18.00 10.69
C ASP A 298 -7.98 -18.44 10.97
N ARG A 299 -8.78 -18.63 9.93
CA ARG A 299 -10.16 -19.15 10.00
C ARG A 299 -10.27 -20.66 9.82
N SER A 300 -9.14 -21.37 9.70
CA SER A 300 -9.10 -22.81 9.38
C SER A 300 -9.89 -23.18 8.11
N LEU A 301 -9.97 -22.26 7.15
CA LEU A 301 -10.54 -22.49 5.82
C LEU A 301 -9.45 -22.98 4.87
N LEU A 302 -9.87 -23.59 3.76
CA LEU A 302 -8.96 -23.95 2.67
C LEU A 302 -8.29 -22.68 2.13
N GLU A 303 -6.97 -22.74 1.96
CA GLU A 303 -6.22 -21.62 1.40
C GLU A 303 -6.66 -21.36 -0.05
N PRO A 304 -6.88 -20.09 -0.44
CA PRO A 304 -7.21 -19.74 -1.81
C PRO A 304 -6.04 -20.10 -2.71
N THR A 305 -6.30 -20.97 -3.66
CA THR A 305 -5.37 -21.32 -4.72
C THR A 305 -5.30 -20.16 -5.71
N VAL A 306 -4.09 -19.81 -6.17
CA VAL A 306 -3.86 -18.77 -7.16
C VAL A 306 -2.87 -19.23 -8.22
N GLY A 307 -3.06 -18.78 -9.47
CA GLY A 307 -2.14 -19.08 -10.58
C GLY A 307 -2.24 -20.51 -11.09
N LEU A 308 -1.10 -21.11 -11.43
CA LEU A 308 -1.02 -22.47 -12.02
C LEU A 308 -1.66 -23.56 -11.17
N LEU A 309 -1.72 -23.37 -9.84
CA LEU A 309 -2.31 -24.33 -8.93
C LEU A 309 -3.84 -24.42 -9.06
N GLU A 310 -4.50 -23.42 -9.68
CA GLU A 310 -5.95 -23.47 -9.91
C GLU A 310 -6.32 -24.54 -10.96
N GLU A 311 -5.34 -25.11 -11.67
CA GLU A 311 -5.49 -26.13 -12.73
C GLU A 311 -6.50 -25.76 -13.83
N ALA A 312 -6.92 -24.50 -13.87
CA ALA A 312 -7.89 -24.03 -14.82
C ALA A 312 -7.20 -23.69 -16.15
N GLU A 313 -7.84 -24.09 -17.24
CA GLU A 313 -7.26 -24.01 -18.58
C GLU A 313 -7.14 -22.56 -19.06
N GLY A 314 -5.94 -22.16 -19.48
CA GLY A 314 -5.66 -20.83 -20.02
C GLY A 314 -4.77 -19.97 -19.12
N VAL A 315 -4.65 -18.69 -19.47
CA VAL A 315 -3.86 -17.71 -18.73
C VAL A 315 -4.75 -17.05 -17.68
N ILE A 316 -4.60 -17.46 -16.42
CA ILE A 316 -5.47 -17.02 -15.32
C ILE A 316 -4.69 -16.11 -14.39
N GLN A 317 -5.23 -14.92 -14.16
CA GLN A 317 -4.68 -13.98 -13.20
C GLN A 317 -5.65 -13.82 -12.04
N GLY A 318 -5.20 -14.18 -10.84
CA GLY A 318 -5.99 -14.07 -9.63
C GLY A 318 -6.37 -12.62 -9.33
N MET A 319 -7.57 -12.41 -8.78
CA MET A 319 -8.02 -11.08 -8.38
C MET A 319 -7.06 -10.48 -7.34
N GLY A 320 -6.69 -9.21 -7.52
CA GLY A 320 -5.70 -8.56 -6.64
C GLY A 320 -4.25 -8.93 -6.93
N ALA A 321 -3.96 -9.58 -8.06
CA ALA A 321 -2.63 -9.64 -8.64
C ALA A 321 -2.03 -8.23 -8.86
N ASN A 322 -0.70 -8.14 -8.83
CA ASN A 322 0.07 -6.92 -9.10
C ASN A 322 -0.42 -5.69 -8.30
N SER A 323 -0.76 -5.90 -7.03
CA SER A 323 -1.32 -4.85 -6.17
C SER A 323 -0.27 -3.81 -5.74
N ASN A 324 -0.71 -2.76 -5.04
CA ASN A 324 0.17 -1.73 -4.50
C ASN A 324 0.98 -2.27 -3.31
N GLY A 325 2.07 -2.96 -3.63
CA GLY A 325 2.96 -3.59 -2.68
C GLY A 325 3.11 -5.08 -2.97
N MET A 326 4.33 -5.57 -2.80
CA MET A 326 4.67 -6.97 -3.01
C MET A 326 5.29 -7.54 -1.74
N VAL A 327 5.11 -8.85 -1.59
CA VAL A 327 5.84 -9.66 -0.62
C VAL A 327 6.99 -10.34 -1.35
N ILE A 328 8.16 -10.35 -0.75
CA ILE A 328 9.34 -11.01 -1.28
C ILE A 328 9.76 -12.06 -0.27
N ASP A 329 9.63 -13.32 -0.67
CA ASP A 329 10.20 -14.43 0.06
C ASP A 329 11.67 -14.53 -0.37
N ALA A 330 12.57 -14.11 0.52
CA ALA A 330 14.00 -14.05 0.24
C ALA A 330 14.72 -15.23 0.88
N GLU A 331 15.48 -15.94 0.06
CA GLU A 331 16.38 -17.00 0.46
C GLU A 331 17.82 -16.51 0.33
N PHE A 332 18.54 -16.43 1.44
CA PHE A 332 19.96 -16.08 1.49
C PHE A 332 20.79 -17.31 1.77
N ARG A 333 21.76 -17.58 0.90
CA ARG A 333 22.75 -18.63 1.11
C ARG A 333 24.00 -18.08 1.75
N ARG A 334 24.39 -18.65 2.88
CA ARG A 334 25.60 -18.28 3.61
C ARG A 334 26.81 -18.99 3.00
N LYS A 335 28.00 -18.46 3.28
CA LYS A 335 29.28 -19.08 2.87
C LYS A 335 29.47 -20.48 3.48
N THR A 336 28.81 -20.74 4.61
CA THR A 336 28.74 -22.05 5.29
C THR A 336 27.88 -23.09 4.56
N GLY A 337 27.15 -22.68 3.51
CA GLY A 337 26.20 -23.55 2.80
C GLY A 337 24.81 -23.61 3.45
N THR A 338 24.64 -23.06 4.66
CA THR A 338 23.32 -22.95 5.28
C THR A 338 22.48 -21.86 4.62
N THR A 339 21.18 -22.11 4.58
CA THR A 339 20.22 -21.26 3.89
C THR A 339 19.25 -20.67 4.90
N THR A 340 19.06 -19.35 4.84
CA THR A 340 18.09 -18.62 5.67
C THR A 340 17.00 -18.02 4.82
N GLN A 341 15.74 -18.23 5.19
CA GLN A 341 14.57 -17.72 4.48
C GLN A 341 13.81 -16.72 5.34
N GLU A 342 13.37 -15.62 4.75
CA GLU A 342 12.57 -14.59 5.42
C GLU A 342 11.66 -13.87 4.43
N SER A 343 10.45 -13.52 4.85
CA SER A 343 9.48 -12.79 4.04
C SER A 343 9.48 -11.29 4.35
N PHE A 344 9.67 -10.48 3.32
CA PHE A 344 9.71 -9.02 3.40
C PHE A 344 8.53 -8.39 2.67
N PHE A 345 8.01 -7.30 3.20
CA PHE A 345 7.07 -6.45 2.48
C PHE A 345 7.79 -5.25 1.90
N ILE A 346 7.57 -5.02 0.60
CA ILE A 346 8.08 -3.87 -0.14
C ILE A 346 6.91 -3.16 -0.80
N ARG A 347 6.69 -1.90 -0.42
CA ARG A 347 5.77 -1.02 -1.16
C ARG A 347 6.42 -0.50 -2.45
N ARG A 348 5.61 -0.08 -3.41
CA ARG A 348 6.09 0.60 -4.61
C ARG A 348 6.80 1.92 -4.25
N SER A 349 7.96 2.20 -4.86
CA SER A 349 8.63 3.50 -4.66
C SER A 349 7.82 4.67 -5.17
N GLN A 350 8.02 5.80 -4.50
CA GLN A 350 7.52 7.10 -4.91
C GLN A 350 8.72 8.04 -5.05
N LEU A 351 8.62 9.04 -5.93
CA LEU A 351 9.72 10.01 -6.12
C LEU A 351 10.06 10.78 -4.84
N SER A 352 9.08 10.96 -3.93
CA SER A 352 9.28 11.61 -2.63
C SER A 352 10.26 10.88 -1.72
N ASP A 353 10.48 9.58 -1.95
CA ASP A 353 11.35 8.74 -1.13
C ASP A 353 12.83 9.00 -1.35
N TYR A 354 13.19 9.66 -2.46
CA TYR A 354 14.57 9.93 -2.84
C TYR A 354 14.90 11.41 -2.66
N TYR A 355 16.17 11.70 -2.38
CA TYR A 355 16.69 13.07 -2.42
C TYR A 355 16.77 13.54 -3.87
N PRO A 356 16.42 14.80 -4.17
CA PRO A 356 16.62 15.38 -5.49
C PRO A 356 18.09 15.79 -5.66
N ASP A 357 18.94 14.87 -6.14
CA ASP A 357 20.40 15.09 -6.24
C ASP A 357 20.88 15.45 -7.66
N GLY A 358 20.08 16.16 -8.46
CA GLY A 358 20.40 16.50 -9.87
C GLY A 358 20.44 15.31 -10.83
N HIS A 359 20.35 14.09 -10.31
CA HIS A 359 20.01 12.86 -11.01
C HIS A 359 18.51 12.58 -10.85
N PRO A 360 17.89 11.81 -11.76
CA PRO A 360 16.45 11.53 -11.70
C PRO A 360 16.03 10.80 -10.43
N HIS A 361 16.93 10.03 -9.82
CA HIS A 361 16.77 9.43 -8.50
C HIS A 361 18.05 9.65 -7.68
N GLY A 362 17.98 10.45 -6.61
CA GLY A 362 19.09 10.59 -5.66
C GLY A 362 19.07 9.50 -4.59
N LYS A 363 19.80 9.73 -3.50
CA LYS A 363 19.90 8.72 -2.43
C LYS A 363 18.54 8.48 -1.77
N LEU A 364 18.29 7.25 -1.35
CA LEU A 364 17.08 6.90 -0.60
C LEU A 364 17.08 7.62 0.76
N LYS A 365 15.99 8.33 1.09
CA LYS A 365 15.86 9.07 2.34
C LYS A 365 15.73 8.15 3.54
N LYS A 366 14.87 7.13 3.42
CA LYS A 366 14.54 6.16 4.46
C LYS A 366 14.22 4.81 3.83
N GLU A 367 14.67 3.74 4.46
CA GLU A 367 14.27 2.38 4.06
C GLU A 367 12.78 2.19 4.36
N PHE A 368 12.04 1.72 3.36
CA PHE A 368 10.61 1.42 3.47
C PHE A 368 10.31 -0.09 3.39
N MET A 369 11.35 -0.92 3.37
CA MET A 369 11.25 -2.36 3.46
C MET A 369 11.09 -2.78 4.92
N ILE A 370 10.07 -3.59 5.19
CA ILE A 370 9.74 -4.09 6.52
C ILE A 370 9.59 -5.61 6.47
N LEU A 371 9.68 -6.27 7.63
CA LEU A 371 9.34 -7.69 7.73
C LEU A 371 7.84 -7.86 7.52
N LEU A 372 7.43 -8.95 6.87
CA LEU A 372 6.02 -9.23 6.60
C LEU A 372 5.18 -9.23 7.88
N GLU A 373 5.72 -9.79 8.96
CA GLU A 373 5.06 -9.82 10.27
C GLU A 373 4.81 -8.43 10.86
N GLN A 374 5.57 -7.41 10.45
CA GLN A 374 5.42 -6.04 10.94
C GLN A 374 4.37 -5.25 10.17
N ASP A 375 3.98 -5.71 8.98
CA ASP A 375 3.00 -5.02 8.14
C ASP A 375 1.62 -4.98 8.80
N LEU A 376 1.01 -3.80 8.78
CA LEU A 376 -0.29 -3.57 9.43
C LEU A 376 -1.41 -4.32 8.73
N ALA A 377 -1.40 -4.42 7.41
CA ALA A 377 -2.43 -5.13 6.66
C ALA A 377 -2.32 -6.65 6.87
N TYR A 378 -1.08 -7.16 6.97
CA TYR A 378 -0.84 -8.55 7.33
C TYR A 378 -1.25 -8.86 8.77
N LYS A 379 -0.99 -7.96 9.74
CA LYS A 379 -1.41 -8.13 11.14
C LYS A 379 -2.93 -8.04 11.33
N ALA A 380 -3.59 -7.10 10.66
CA ALA A 380 -5.00 -6.86 10.84
C ALA A 380 -5.87 -8.03 10.34
N GLY A 381 -5.35 -8.85 9.41
CA GLY A 381 -6.19 -9.74 8.62
C GLY A 381 -7.15 -8.91 7.76
N ILE A 382 -7.64 -9.45 6.64
CA ILE A 382 -8.70 -8.75 5.92
C ILE A 382 -9.95 -8.82 6.80
N HIS A 383 -10.24 -7.75 7.54
CA HIS A 383 -11.61 -7.40 7.93
C HIS A 383 -12.36 -7.14 6.61
N MET A 384 -12.80 -8.21 5.96
CA MET A 384 -13.97 -8.13 5.09
C MET A 384 -15.09 -7.61 6.00
N PRO A 385 -15.94 -6.68 5.54
CA PRO A 385 -17.13 -6.33 6.31
C PRO A 385 -17.88 -7.63 6.56
N GLU A 386 -17.89 -8.05 7.82
CA GLU A 386 -18.71 -9.17 8.26
C GLU A 386 -20.16 -8.85 7.88
N PRO A 387 -20.93 -9.80 7.33
CA PRO A 387 -22.37 -9.66 7.36
C PRO A 387 -22.77 -9.47 8.82
N GLU A 388 -23.50 -8.39 9.09
CA GLU A 388 -23.97 -8.02 10.41
C GLU A 388 -24.51 -9.24 11.17
N SER A 389 -24.01 -9.43 12.39
CA SER A 389 -24.58 -10.30 13.43
C SER A 389 -24.72 -11.78 13.08
N THR A 390 -23.60 -12.52 13.10
CA THR A 390 -23.66 -13.83 13.75
C THR A 390 -23.36 -13.61 15.22
N PRO A 391 -24.29 -13.93 16.16
CA PRO A 391 -23.94 -13.95 17.56
C PRO A 391 -22.73 -14.86 17.73
N GLU A 392 -21.77 -14.42 18.54
CA GLU A 392 -20.63 -15.24 18.96
C GLU A 392 -21.13 -16.65 19.24
N PRO A 393 -20.55 -17.71 18.64
CA PRO A 393 -20.90 -19.05 19.06
C PRO A 393 -20.51 -19.12 20.54
N GLU A 394 -21.51 -19.24 21.42
CA GLU A 394 -21.29 -19.55 22.84
C GLU A 394 -20.38 -20.78 22.89
N SER A 395 -19.12 -20.55 23.21
CA SER A 395 -18.13 -21.60 23.39
C SER A 395 -18.71 -22.55 24.43
N THR A 396 -19.00 -23.79 24.02
CA THR A 396 -19.56 -24.83 24.90
C THR A 396 -18.61 -25.25 26.03
N PHE A 397 -17.44 -24.59 26.13
CA PHE A 397 -16.42 -24.83 27.14
C PHE A 397 -15.89 -23.53 27.77
N ASP A 398 -16.77 -22.59 28.12
CA ASP A 398 -16.41 -21.65 29.19
C ASP A 398 -16.34 -22.40 30.53
N LEU A 399 -15.20 -23.07 30.74
CA LEU A 399 -14.77 -23.62 32.03
C LEU A 399 -14.32 -22.46 32.95
N GLY A 400 -15.18 -21.47 33.13
CA GLY A 400 -15.05 -20.53 34.22
C GLY A 400 -15.30 -21.28 35.52
N LEU A 401 -14.31 -21.32 36.42
CA LEU A 401 -14.52 -21.82 37.78
C LEU A 401 -15.62 -20.98 38.41
N THR A 402 -16.69 -21.65 38.87
CA THR A 402 -17.73 -21.00 39.66
C THR A 402 -17.10 -20.36 40.90
N ASP A 403 -17.68 -19.28 41.42
CA ASP A 403 -17.11 -18.58 42.58
C ASP A 403 -16.92 -19.49 43.81
N LYS A 404 -17.67 -20.60 43.87
CA LYS A 404 -17.50 -21.65 44.86
C LYS A 404 -16.20 -22.45 44.65
N GLN A 405 -15.92 -22.87 43.42
CA GLN A 405 -14.69 -23.59 43.07
C GLN A 405 -13.45 -22.68 43.18
N ARG A 406 -13.60 -21.37 42.90
CA ARG A 406 -12.53 -20.39 43.12
C ARG A 406 -12.17 -20.29 44.61
N ARG A 407 -13.18 -20.18 45.48
CA ARG A 407 -12.98 -20.17 46.94
C ARG A 407 -12.39 -21.46 47.49
N GLU A 408 -12.80 -22.62 46.97
CA GLU A 408 -12.23 -23.90 47.38
C GLU A 408 -10.76 -24.00 46.95
N ARG A 409 -10.39 -23.53 45.75
CA ARG A 409 -8.99 -23.46 45.30
C ARG A 409 -8.15 -22.51 46.15
N GLU A 410 -8.68 -21.34 46.49
CA GLU A 410 -8.00 -20.35 47.34
C GLU A 410 -7.89 -20.81 48.81
N GLY A 411 -8.77 -21.70 49.27
CA GLY A 411 -8.73 -22.29 50.60
C GLY A 411 -7.82 -23.51 50.74
N VAL A 412 -7.24 -24.03 49.65
CA VAL A 412 -6.26 -25.12 49.72
C VAL A 412 -4.90 -24.55 50.12
N VAL A 413 -4.55 -24.70 51.39
CA VAL A 413 -3.22 -24.34 51.90
C VAL A 413 -2.24 -25.44 51.49
N LEU A 414 -1.47 -25.17 50.44
CA LEU A 414 -0.35 -26.00 50.06
C LEU A 414 0.83 -25.73 51.01
N PRO A 415 1.56 -26.78 51.47
CA PRO A 415 2.82 -26.58 52.17
C PRO A 415 3.77 -25.70 51.34
N TYR A 416 4.37 -24.68 51.96
CA TYR A 416 5.34 -23.73 51.35
C TYR A 416 4.78 -22.70 50.35
N HIS A 417 3.46 -22.60 50.16
CA HIS A 417 2.86 -21.59 49.27
C HIS A 417 3.08 -20.15 49.76
N ASP A 418 3.17 -19.94 51.08
CA ASP A 418 3.44 -18.63 51.67
C ASP A 418 4.81 -18.08 51.26
N ALA A 419 5.78 -18.95 50.99
CA ALA A 419 7.14 -18.56 50.63
C ALA A 419 7.28 -18.02 49.19
N GLN A 420 6.23 -18.11 48.38
CA GLN A 420 6.17 -17.53 47.03
C GLN A 420 5.51 -16.14 47.00
N ASN A 421 4.90 -15.70 48.11
CA ASN A 421 4.29 -14.38 48.20
C ASN A 421 5.37 -13.32 48.47
N PRO A 422 5.41 -12.20 47.72
CA PRO A 422 6.47 -11.19 47.82
C PRO A 422 6.51 -10.45 49.17
N GLU A 423 5.49 -10.60 50.01
CA GLU A 423 5.35 -9.91 51.30
C GLU A 423 5.60 -10.83 52.52
N GLY A 424 5.87 -12.13 52.32
CA GLY A 424 5.88 -13.11 53.41
C GLY A 424 6.92 -14.22 53.28
N GLY A 425 8.18 -13.93 53.64
CA GLY A 425 9.16 -14.95 54.03
C GLY A 425 10.25 -15.23 52.99
N GLU A 426 11.50 -15.10 53.43
CA GLU A 426 12.78 -15.34 52.74
C GLU A 426 13.01 -16.81 52.31
N GLY A 427 11.96 -17.60 52.08
CA GLY A 427 12.01 -19.05 51.86
C GLY A 427 12.03 -19.46 50.39
N GLY A 428 12.96 -18.95 49.59
CA GLY A 428 13.02 -19.32 48.16
C GLY A 428 14.32 -19.03 47.44
N ARG A 429 15.39 -18.63 48.15
CA ARG A 429 16.72 -18.52 47.54
C ARG A 429 17.30 -19.93 47.41
N ILE A 430 17.24 -20.47 46.20
CA ILE A 430 18.02 -21.64 45.83
C ILE A 430 19.48 -21.18 45.82
N LEU A 431 20.24 -21.57 46.84
CA LEU A 431 21.70 -21.46 46.84
C LEU A 431 22.24 -22.62 46.00
N TYR A 432 22.86 -22.32 44.87
CA TYR A 432 23.67 -23.29 44.13
C TYR A 432 25.09 -23.22 44.69
N ASP A 433 25.52 -24.26 45.40
CA ASP A 433 26.94 -24.46 45.72
C ASP A 433 27.55 -25.25 44.57
N MET A 434 28.50 -24.62 43.86
CA MET A 434 29.24 -25.26 42.78
C MET A 434 30.13 -26.36 43.38
N GLY A 435 29.94 -27.61 42.95
CA GLY A 435 30.81 -28.73 43.32
C GLY A 435 32.11 -28.70 42.52
N GLU A 436 33.23 -29.11 43.14
CA GLU A 436 34.56 -29.19 42.50
C GLU A 436 34.65 -30.21 41.33
N GLU A 437 33.56 -30.91 40.99
CA GLU A 437 33.48 -31.91 39.91
C GLU A 437 32.70 -31.40 38.67
N ASP A 438 32.25 -30.14 38.67
CA ASP A 438 31.55 -29.54 37.53
C ASP A 438 32.59 -28.94 36.57
N ASP A 439 33.11 -29.79 35.67
CA ASP A 439 34.10 -29.45 34.64
C ASP A 439 33.47 -28.48 33.62
N PHE A 440 33.49 -27.19 33.93
CA PHE A 440 33.13 -26.12 33.01
C PHE A 440 34.15 -26.10 31.85
N ASP A 441 33.76 -26.66 30.70
CA ASP A 441 34.56 -26.63 29.48
C ASP A 441 34.66 -25.18 28.96
N GLU A 442 35.86 -24.59 29.03
CA GLU A 442 36.17 -23.21 28.61
C GLU A 442 35.96 -22.93 27.09
N GLU A 443 35.50 -23.90 26.30
CA GLU A 443 35.39 -23.81 24.84
C GLU A 443 34.00 -23.36 24.33
N GLU A 444 32.98 -23.23 25.20
CA GLU A 444 31.60 -22.92 24.78
C GLU A 444 31.26 -21.41 24.72
N ASP A 445 32.15 -20.52 25.18
CA ASP A 445 31.87 -19.08 25.35
C ASP A 445 32.37 -18.15 24.21
N GLU A 446 32.65 -18.68 23.01
CA GLU A 446 32.86 -17.86 21.80
C GLU A 446 31.77 -18.06 20.73
N ILE A 447 30.51 -17.70 21.00
CA ILE A 447 29.49 -17.45 19.95
C ILE A 447 28.62 -16.22 20.23
#